data_AF-A0A955HRH8-F1
#
_entry.id   AF-A0A955HRH8-F1
#
_cell.length_a   1.000
_cell.length_b   1.000
_cell.length_c   1.000
_cell.angle_alpha   90.00
_cell.angle_beta   90.00
_cell.angle_gamma   90.00
#
_symmetry.space_group_name_H-M   'P 1'
#
loop_
_entity.id
_entity.type
_entity.pdbx_description
1 polymer ?
#
loop_
_entity_poly.entity_id
_entity_poly.type
_entity_poly.pdbx_seq_one_letter_code
_entity_poly.pdbx_strand_id
1 'polypeptide(L)' 'MMTLVDIQEQLEKLDQQIIKLLEERVRICDGQNLSSDEELELLSLWLEEAAEKRLDEGRMEKIGKLIIALSRGGTAE' A
#
# COMPACT_ATOMS: atom_id res chain seq x y z
N MET A 1 22.74 -5.26 -20.77
CA MET A 1 22.92 -5.75 -19.39
C MET A 1 22.78 -4.54 -18.49
N MET A 2 21.80 -4.51 -17.60
CA MET A 2 21.68 -3.40 -16.63
C MET A 2 22.80 -3.52 -15.59
N THR A 3 23.37 -2.40 -15.19
CA THR A 3 24.30 -2.33 -14.07
C THR A 3 23.53 -2.29 -12.75
N LEU A 4 24.21 -2.55 -11.63
CA LEU A 4 23.61 -2.43 -10.31
C LEU A 4 23.08 -1.01 -10.04
N VAL A 5 23.78 0.00 -10.56
CA VAL A 5 23.38 1.42 -10.46
C VAL A 5 22.08 1.66 -11.22
N ASP A 6 21.95 1.14 -12.44
CA ASP A 6 20.72 1.29 -13.23
C ASP A 6 19.49 0.64 -12.55
N ILE A 7 19.70 -0.47 -11.84
CA ILE A 7 18.65 -1.15 -11.07
C ILE A 7 18.24 -0.29 -9.87
N GLN A 8 19.20 0.26 -9.14
CA GLN A 8 18.93 1.12 -7.98
C GLN A 8 18.13 2.36 -8.37
N GLU A 9 18.49 3.04 -9.44
CA GLU A 9 17.74 4.20 -9.93
C GLU A 9 16.30 3.87 -10.32
N GLN A 10 16.07 2.67 -10.87
CA GLN A 10 14.72 2.22 -11.22
C GLN A 10 13.89 1.88 -9.98
N LEU A 11 14.50 1.22 -8.99
CA LEU A 11 13.83 0.94 -7.72
C LEU A 11 13.48 2.23 -6.98
N GLU A 12 14.39 3.21 -6.93
CA GLU A 12 14.12 4.50 -6.30
C GLU A 12 12.93 5.21 -6.95
N LYS A 13 12.84 5.20 -8.29
CA LYS A 13 11.70 5.76 -9.02
C LYS A 13 10.39 5.03 -8.71
N LEU A 14 10.43 3.71 -8.55
CA LEU A 14 9.25 2.93 -8.17
C LEU A 14 8.83 3.25 -6.73
N ASP A 15 9.77 3.32 -5.80
CA ASP A 15 9.51 3.63 -4.41
C ASP A 15 8.90 5.04 -4.26
N GLN A 16 9.41 6.03 -5.00
CA GLN A 16 8.82 7.37 -5.06
C GLN A 16 7.36 7.36 -5.57
N GLN A 17 7.05 6.52 -6.56
CA GLN A 17 5.68 6.36 -7.05
C GLN A 17 4.77 5.71 -6.00
N ILE A 18 5.26 4.68 -5.31
CA ILE A 18 4.53 4.03 -4.22
C ILE A 18 4.22 5.05 -3.12
N ILE A 19 5.20 5.84 -2.69
CA ILE A 19 5.01 6.87 -1.65
C ILE A 19 3.96 7.90 -2.07
N LYS A 20 3.99 8.38 -3.31
CA LYS A 20 3.00 9.33 -3.83
C LYS A 20 1.58 8.75 -3.83
N LEU A 21 1.42 7.50 -4.25
CA LEU A 21 0.12 6.81 -4.25
C LEU A 21 -0.40 6.58 -2.83
N LEU A 22 0.48 6.26 -1.89
CA LEU A 22 0.12 6.14 -0.47
C LEU A 22 -0.32 7.47 0.12
N GLU A 23 0.37 8.55 -0.19
CA GLU A 23 -0.01 9.91 0.23
C GLU A 23 -1.42 10.27 -0.30
N GLU A 24 -1.67 10.05 -1.59
CA GLU A 24 -2.98 10.29 -2.20
C GLU A 24 -4.08 9.45 -1.53
N ARG A 25 -3.82 8.16 -1.27
CA ARG A 25 -4.75 7.28 -0.55
C ARG A 25 -5.07 7.82 0.85
N VAL A 26 -4.06 8.26 1.59
CA VAL A 26 -4.26 8.83 2.93
C VAL A 26 -5.14 10.08 2.85
N ARG A 27 -4.89 10.98 1.90
CA ARG A 27 -5.74 12.18 1.72
C ARG A 27 -7.19 11.85 1.36
N ILE A 28 -7.43 10.80 0.57
CA ILE A 28 -8.80 10.36 0.22
C ILE A 28 -9.52 9.82 1.46
N CYS A 29 -8.80 9.10 2.31
CA CYS A 29 -9.36 8.55 3.54
C CYS A 29 -9.45 9.58 4.69
N ASP A 30 -8.85 10.76 4.54
CA ASP A 30 -8.85 11.77 5.58
C ASP A 30 -10.29 12.21 5.94
N GLY A 31 -10.59 12.21 7.23
CA GLY A 31 -11.94 12.46 7.75
C GLY A 31 -12.97 11.34 7.49
N GLN A 32 -12.58 10.22 6.89
CA GLN A 32 -13.46 9.04 6.70
C GLN A 32 -13.22 8.02 7.82
N ASN A 33 -14.28 7.65 8.54
CA ASN A 33 -14.24 6.55 9.50
C ASN A 33 -14.76 5.29 8.81
N LEU A 34 -13.84 4.49 8.26
CA LEU A 34 -14.18 3.17 7.74
C LEU A 34 -14.61 2.24 8.87
N SER A 35 -15.71 1.52 8.63
CA SER A 35 -16.12 0.40 9.46
C SER A 35 -15.17 -0.79 9.30
N SER A 36 -15.23 -1.72 10.26
CA SER A 36 -14.42 -2.95 10.18
C SER A 36 -14.73 -3.79 8.95
N ASP A 37 -15.98 -3.77 8.46
CA ASP A 37 -16.40 -4.52 7.28
C ASP A 37 -15.80 -3.89 6.00
N GLU A 38 -15.84 -2.56 5.86
CA GLU A 38 -15.23 -1.84 4.73
C GLU A 38 -13.71 -2.05 4.70
N GLU A 39 -13.04 -2.07 5.85
CA GLU A 39 -11.61 -2.39 5.91
C GLU A 39 -11.29 -3.83 5.50
N LEU A 40 -12.18 -4.77 5.83
CA LEU A 40 -12.02 -6.16 5.46
C LEU A 40 -12.23 -6.36 3.95
N GLU A 41 -13.17 -5.63 3.34
CA GLU A 41 -13.33 -5.56 1.88
C GLU A 41 -12.06 -5.00 1.21
N LEU A 42 -11.52 -3.89 1.72
CA LEU A 42 -10.27 -3.31 1.21
C LEU A 42 -9.11 -4.29 1.33
N LEU A 43 -9.00 -5.03 2.44
CA LEU A 43 -7.95 -6.04 2.63
C LEU A 43 -8.14 -7.25 1.69
N SER A 44 -9.38 -7.62 1.39
CA SER A 44 -9.69 -8.73 0.48
C SER A 44 -9.11 -8.49 -0.92
N LEU A 45 -9.20 -7.25 -1.42
CA LEU A 45 -8.56 -6.86 -2.68
C LEU A 45 -7.04 -7.12 -2.67
N TRP A 46 -6.34 -6.80 -1.58
CA TRP A 46 -4.89 -7.05 -1.49
C TRP A 46 -4.54 -8.54 -1.57
N LEU A 47 -5.38 -9.40 -1.00
CA LEU A 47 -5.17 -10.85 -1.02
C LEU A 47 -5.50 -11.45 -2.39
N GLU A 48 -6.58 -11.01 -3.02
CA GLU A 48 -6.95 -11.41 -4.38
C GLU A 48 -5.83 -11.04 -5.38
N GLU A 49 -5.37 -9.80 -5.34
CA GLU A 49 -4.27 -9.32 -6.19
C GLU A 49 -2.95 -10.04 -5.90
N ALA A 50 -2.69 -10.40 -4.64
CA ALA A 50 -1.53 -11.19 -4.27
C ALA A 50 -1.59 -12.59 -4.89
N ALA A 51 -2.74 -13.25 -4.82
CA ALA A 51 -2.97 -14.56 -5.41
C ALA A 51 -2.82 -14.53 -6.94
N GLU A 52 -3.43 -13.55 -7.61
CA GLU A 52 -3.35 -13.38 -9.07
C GLU A 52 -1.93 -13.11 -9.56
N LYS A 53 -1.20 -12.26 -8.84
CA LYS A 53 0.19 -11.89 -9.18
C LYS A 53 1.24 -12.84 -8.63
N ARG A 54 0.82 -13.93 -7.96
CA ARG A 54 1.69 -14.93 -7.31
C ARG A 54 2.67 -14.30 -6.31
N LEU A 55 2.20 -13.31 -5.57
CA LEU A 55 2.91 -12.69 -4.45
C LEU A 55 2.65 -13.45 -3.15
N ASP A 56 3.48 -13.22 -2.15
CA ASP A 56 3.31 -13.83 -0.82
C ASP A 56 2.11 -13.17 -0.11
N GLU A 57 1.00 -13.90 -0.03
CA GLU A 57 -0.26 -13.41 0.57
C GLU A 57 -0.05 -12.92 2.02
N GLY A 58 0.77 -13.60 2.82
CA GLY A 58 1.02 -13.22 4.22
C GLY A 58 1.79 -11.90 4.36
N ARG A 59 2.71 -11.58 3.43
CA ARG A 59 3.38 -10.28 3.35
C ARG A 59 2.44 -9.21 2.79
N MET A 60 1.65 -9.55 1.78
CA MET A 60 0.68 -8.62 1.19
C MET A 60 -0.42 -8.24 2.19
N GLU A 61 -0.89 -9.19 3.01
CA GLU A 61 -1.83 -8.94 4.11
C GLU A 61 -1.25 -7.92 5.10
N LYS A 62 0.02 -8.08 5.49
CA LYS A 62 0.71 -7.15 6.40
C LYS A 62 0.82 -5.75 5.78
N ILE A 63 1.17 -5.66 4.50
CA ILE A 63 1.24 -4.38 3.77
C ILE A 63 -0.15 -3.73 3.73
N GLY A 64 -1.19 -4.45 3.32
CA GLY A 64 -2.55 -3.94 3.25
C GLY A 64 -3.05 -3.41 4.61
N LYS A 65 -2.83 -4.17 5.69
CA LYS A 65 -3.16 -3.75 7.06
C LYS A 65 -2.42 -2.48 7.48
N LEU A 66 -1.12 -2.38 7.19
CA LEU A 66 -0.34 -1.18 7.49
C LEU A 66 -0.85 0.04 6.71
N ILE A 67 -1.20 -0.13 5.44
CA ILE A 67 -1.71 0.95 4.59
C ILE A 67 -3.09 1.43 5.07
N ILE A 68 -3.98 0.50 5.44
CA ILE A 68 -5.27 0.84 6.06
C ILE A 68 -5.05 1.60 7.37
N ALA A 69 -4.11 1.14 8.21
CA ALA A 69 -3.77 1.82 9.46
C ALA A 69 -3.18 3.22 9.24
N LEU A 70 -2.33 3.42 8.23
CA LEU A 70 -1.78 4.74 7.86
C LEU A 70 -2.89 5.74 7.53
N SER A 71 -3.95 5.28 6.88
CA SER A 71 -5.11 6.11 6.53
C SER A 71 -6.02 6.47 7.70
N ARG A 72 -5.91 5.78 8.86
CA ARG A 72 -6.60 6.15 10.10
C ARG A 72 -5.88 7.29 10.84
N GLY A 73 -4.61 7.51 10.54
CA GLY A 73 -3.70 8.45 11.21
C GLY A 73 -3.71 9.85 10.64
N GLY A 74 -4.88 10.44 10.42
CA GLY A 74 -5.05 11.88 10.17
C GLY A 74 -5.04 12.70 11.47
N THR A 75 -4.15 12.41 12.41
CA THR A 75 -3.72 13.28 13.52
C THR A 75 -2.38 12.75 14.06
N ALA A 76 -1.32 12.85 13.25
CA ALA A 76 0.00 13.04 13.83
C ALA A 76 0.19 14.57 13.93
N GLU A 77 0.53 15.04 15.14
CA GLU A 77 0.66 16.44 15.58
C GLU A 77 1.16 17.46 14.55
#